data_AF-A0AA37GHF8-F1
#
_entry.id   AF-A0AA37GHF8-F1
#
_cell.length_a   1.000
_cell.length_b   1.000
_cell.length_c   1.000
_cell.angle_alpha   90.00
_cell.angle_beta   90.00
_cell.angle_gamma   90.00
#
_symmetry.space_group_name_H-M   'P 1'
#
loop_
_entity.id
_entity.type
_entity.pdbx_description
1 polymer ?
#
loop_
_entity_poly.entity_id
_entity_poly.type
_entity_poly.pdbx_seq_one_letter_code
_entity_poly.pdbx_strand_id
1 'polypeptide(L)'
;MAPYMTQDTSSELGSPVDSVQPPRGVLSEPIAIIGMSCKFSGHATTPEKLWELVANGRDGWSSIPSSRFNKDAFYDEDHAKIGMSNVVGGHFIQDDVSKFDASFFNFTAEIANVSQYLSCQVLLMIYF
;
A
#
# COMPACT_ATOMS: atom_id res chain seq x y z
N MET A 1 4.56 10.93 33.12
CA MET A 1 5.36 12.16 32.98
C MET A 1 6.77 11.89 33.47
N ALA A 2 7.65 11.51 32.54
CA ALA A 2 9.10 11.59 32.64
C ALA A 2 9.65 11.51 31.20
N PRO A 3 10.78 12.16 30.92
CA PRO A 3 10.99 12.91 29.70
C PRO A 3 12.01 12.23 28.78
N TYR A 4 11.80 12.28 27.47
CA TYR A 4 12.92 12.23 26.55
C TYR A 4 12.77 13.36 25.54
N MET A 5 13.77 14.23 25.58
CA MET A 5 13.94 15.37 24.69
C MET A 5 14.06 14.87 23.24
N THR A 6 13.38 15.60 22.36
CA THR A 6 13.86 16.05 21.05
C THR A 6 15.30 15.66 20.73
N GLN A 7 15.45 14.61 19.92
CA GLN A 7 16.62 14.50 19.06
C GLN A 7 16.26 15.22 17.76
N ASP A 8 16.84 16.41 17.59
CA ASP A 8 17.07 16.98 16.27
C ASP A 8 17.87 15.97 15.46
N THR A 9 17.20 15.19 14.62
CA THR A 9 17.82 14.37 13.57
C THR A 9 17.92 15.18 12.28
N SER A 10 18.44 16.41 12.40
CA SER A 10 18.70 17.31 11.28
C SER A 10 20.18 17.32 10.91
N SER A 11 20.88 16.17 10.88
CA SER A 11 22.31 16.17 10.56
C SER A 11 22.93 14.83 10.14
N GLU A 12 22.17 13.87 9.62
CA GLU A 12 22.73 12.69 8.94
C GLU A 12 21.92 12.45 7.66
N LEU A 13 21.98 13.40 6.72
CA LEU A 13 21.62 13.13 5.33
C LEU A 13 22.73 12.23 4.79
N GLY A 14 22.58 10.93 5.03
CA GLY A 14 23.42 9.89 4.45
C GLY A 14 23.57 10.14 2.95
N SER A 15 24.82 9.98 2.51
CA SER A 15 25.32 10.10 1.14
C SER A 15 24.27 9.89 0.03
N PRO A 16 24.36 10.66 -1.08
CA PRO A 16 23.45 10.48 -2.21
C PRO A 16 23.43 8.99 -2.56
N VAL A 17 22.22 8.42 -2.59
CA VAL A 17 21.92 7.09 -3.12
C VAL A 17 22.86 6.85 -4.27
N ASP A 18 23.76 5.87 -4.14
CA ASP A 18 24.73 5.51 -5.18
C ASP A 18 24.01 5.54 -6.51
N SER A 19 24.33 6.54 -7.33
CA SER A 19 23.68 6.72 -8.61
C SER A 19 24.04 5.49 -9.41
N VAL A 20 23.09 4.56 -9.56
CA VAL A 20 23.19 3.46 -10.51
C VAL A 20 23.39 4.14 -11.87
N GLN A 21 24.65 4.23 -12.31
CA GLN A 21 24.97 4.79 -13.60
C GLN A 21 24.42 3.78 -14.63
N PRO A 22 23.42 4.14 -15.44
CA PRO A 22 22.98 3.28 -16.51
C PRO A 22 24.19 2.98 -17.41
N PRO A 23 24.25 1.79 -18.03
CA PRO A 23 25.35 1.44 -18.92
C PRO A 23 25.55 2.55 -19.95
N ARG A 24 26.70 3.24 -19.87
CA ARG A 24 27.09 4.28 -20.83
C ARG A 24 27.31 3.60 -22.18
N GLY A 25 26.30 3.65 -23.04
CA GLY A 25 26.35 3.00 -24.36
C GLY A 25 25.04 2.99 -25.13
N VAL A 26 23.91 3.25 -24.47
CA VAL A 26 22.64 3.58 -25.13
C VAL A 26 22.27 4.97 -24.63
N LEU A 27 21.91 5.89 -25.52
CA LEU A 27 21.36 7.19 -25.10
C LEU A 27 20.26 6.90 -24.07
N SER A 28 20.36 7.49 -22.87
CA SER A 28 19.32 7.36 -21.84
C SER A 28 18.06 8.03 -22.36
N GLU A 29 17.25 7.28 -23.10
CA GLU A 29 15.99 7.76 -23.64
C GLU A 29 15.05 8.09 -22.47
N PRO A 30 14.55 9.33 -22.37
CA PRO A 30 13.59 9.68 -21.34
C PRO A 30 12.32 8.84 -21.47
N ILE A 31 11.92 8.16 -20.40
CA ILE A 31 10.67 7.38 -20.36
C ILE A 31 9.54 8.29 -19.92
N ALA A 32 8.53 8.47 -20.79
CA ALA A 32 7.33 9.21 -20.45
C ALA A 32 6.35 8.33 -19.66
N ILE A 33 5.84 8.85 -18.55
CA ILE A 33 4.72 8.25 -17.81
C ILE A 33 3.43 8.84 -18.40
N ILE A 34 2.69 8.02 -19.15
CA ILE A 34 1.48 8.47 -19.88
C ILE A 34 0.17 8.14 -19.13
N GLY A 35 0.25 7.39 -18.05
CA GLY A 35 -0.92 6.98 -17.26
C GLY A 35 -0.52 6.49 -15.88
N MET A 36 -1.42 6.68 -14.91
CA MET A 36 -1.28 6.16 -13.55
C MET A 36 -2.66 5.85 -12.97
N SER A 37 -2.73 4.78 -12.18
CA SER A 37 -3.91 4.39 -11.43
C SER A 37 -3.45 3.92 -10.05
N CYS A 38 -4.28 4.10 -9.03
CA CYS A 38 -3.92 3.65 -7.68
C CYS A 38 -5.13 3.41 -6.78
N LYS A 39 -4.97 2.48 -5.84
CA LYS A 39 -5.89 2.30 -4.71
C LYS A 39 -5.09 2.23 -3.41
N PHE A 40 -5.27 3.22 -2.56
CA PHE A 40 -4.63 3.33 -1.26
C PHE A 40 -5.64 3.51 -0.13
N SER A 41 -5.17 3.37 1.12
CA SER A 41 -5.96 3.68 2.31
C SER A 41 -6.38 5.15 2.37
N GLY A 42 -7.40 5.49 3.15
CA GLY A 42 -7.83 6.88 3.32
C GLY A 42 -8.62 7.44 2.13
N HIS A 43 -9.35 6.58 1.41
CA HIS A 43 -10.15 6.90 0.22
C HIS A 43 -9.36 7.36 -1.02
N ALA A 44 -8.04 7.13 -1.07
CA ALA A 44 -7.19 7.46 -2.21
C ALA A 44 -7.32 6.43 -3.34
N THR A 45 -8.46 6.45 -4.03
CA THR A 45 -8.81 5.52 -5.13
C THR A 45 -8.44 6.04 -6.52
N THR A 46 -7.87 7.25 -6.60
CA THR A 46 -7.38 7.86 -7.84
C THR A 46 -6.13 8.67 -7.54
N PRO A 47 -5.29 8.98 -8.55
CA PRO A 47 -4.12 9.85 -8.39
C PRO A 47 -4.44 11.20 -7.75
N GLU A 48 -5.56 11.81 -8.11
CA GLU A 48 -6.00 13.11 -7.59
C GLU A 48 -6.33 13.01 -6.10
N LYS A 49 -7.05 11.95 -5.69
CA LYS A 49 -7.38 11.72 -4.28
C LYS A 49 -6.14 11.38 -3.45
N LEU A 50 -5.18 10.67 -4.04
CA LEU A 50 -3.88 10.46 -3.41
C LEU A 50 -3.17 11.79 -3.21
N TRP A 51 -3.15 12.64 -4.23
CA TRP A 51 -2.55 13.97 -4.13
C TRP A 51 -3.24 14.82 -3.05
N GLU A 52 -4.56 14.84 -2.99
CA GLU A 52 -5.32 15.53 -1.94
C GLU A 52 -4.96 15.01 -0.55
N LEU A 53 -4.84 13.69 -0.36
CA LEU A 53 -4.49 13.10 0.92
C LEU A 53 -3.10 13.55 1.38
N VAL A 54 -2.10 13.50 0.47
CA VAL A 54 -0.72 13.91 0.75
C VAL A 54 -0.63 15.42 0.96
N ALA A 55 -1.26 16.22 0.10
CA ALA A 55 -1.24 17.67 0.17
C ALA A 55 -1.89 18.20 1.45
N ASN A 56 -2.91 17.51 1.97
CA ASN A 56 -3.55 17.85 3.24
C ASN A 56 -2.89 17.19 4.46
N GLY A 57 -1.80 16.42 4.28
CA GLY A 57 -1.10 15.73 5.37
C GLY A 57 -1.99 14.73 6.13
N ARG A 58 -3.00 14.17 5.46
CA ARG A 58 -3.98 13.27 6.08
C ARG A 58 -3.42 11.85 6.15
N ASP A 59 -3.78 11.16 7.23
CA ASP A 59 -3.49 9.74 7.42
C ASP A 59 -4.69 8.87 6.98
N GLY A 60 -4.40 7.73 6.34
CA GLY A 60 -5.36 6.70 5.97
C GLY A 60 -5.44 5.54 6.97
N TRP A 61 -4.75 5.63 8.12
CA TRP A 61 -4.78 4.62 9.16
C TRP A 61 -6.19 4.35 9.66
N SER A 62 -6.51 3.07 9.85
CA SER A 62 -7.76 2.64 10.45
C SER A 62 -7.56 1.40 11.31
N SER A 63 -8.47 1.16 12.25
CA SER A 63 -8.52 -0.10 13.00
C SER A 63 -8.73 -1.27 12.05
N ILE A 64 -8.16 -2.44 12.36
CA ILE A 64 -8.33 -3.65 11.55
C ILE A 64 -9.83 -3.93 11.35
N PRO A 65 -10.32 -3.94 10.10
CA PRO A 65 -11.72 -4.26 9.84
C PRO A 65 -12.04 -5.69 10.27
N SER A 66 -13.16 -5.89 10.96
CA SER A 66 -13.61 -7.22 11.42
C SER A 66 -13.86 -8.21 10.27
N SER A 67 -14.10 -7.70 9.06
CA SER A 67 -14.22 -8.50 7.84
C SER A 67 -12.92 -9.16 7.40
N ARG A 68 -11.75 -8.68 7.85
CA ARG A 68 -10.45 -9.25 7.47
C ARG A 68 -10.11 -10.44 8.34
N PHE A 69 -10.12 -10.26 9.66
CA PHE A 69 -9.94 -11.31 10.65
C PHE A 69 -10.40 -10.83 12.02
N ASN A 70 -10.62 -11.77 12.94
CA ASN A 70 -10.98 -11.44 14.31
C ASN A 70 -9.77 -10.90 15.07
N LYS A 71 -9.64 -9.57 15.16
CA LYS A 71 -8.52 -8.93 15.87
C LYS A 71 -8.41 -9.37 17.33
N ASP A 72 -9.52 -9.58 18.02
CA ASP A 72 -9.54 -9.85 19.46
C ASP A 72 -9.00 -11.26 19.77
N ALA A 73 -9.05 -12.16 18.80
CA ALA A 73 -8.48 -13.51 18.91
C ALA A 73 -6.95 -13.53 18.77
N PHE A 74 -6.36 -12.51 18.15
CA PHE A 74 -4.93 -12.45 17.84
C PHE A 74 -4.21 -11.27 18.50
N TYR A 75 -4.92 -10.47 19.30
CA TYR A 75 -4.35 -9.31 19.98
C TYR A 75 -3.82 -9.68 21.35
N ASP A 76 -2.56 -9.32 21.62
CA ASP A 76 -1.95 -9.38 22.95
C ASP A 76 -1.03 -8.17 23.13
N GLU A 77 -1.00 -7.61 24.34
CA GLU A 77 -0.12 -6.47 24.66
C GLU A 77 1.36 -6.91 24.80
N ASP A 78 1.61 -8.19 25.07
CA ASP A 78 2.96 -8.73 25.18
C ASP A 78 3.58 -9.00 23.79
N HIS A 79 4.54 -8.17 23.42
CA HIS A 79 5.31 -8.26 22.18
C HIS A 79 6.14 -9.56 22.05
N ALA A 80 6.42 -10.26 23.15
CA ALA A 80 7.22 -11.49 23.14
C ALA A 80 6.39 -12.75 22.91
N LYS A 81 5.05 -12.64 22.93
CA LYS A 81 4.17 -13.80 22.83
C LYS A 81 4.06 -14.29 21.38
N ILE A 82 4.58 -15.50 21.16
CA ILE A 82 4.58 -16.13 19.83
C ILE A 82 3.14 -16.41 19.39
N GLY A 83 2.80 -16.00 18.17
CA GLY A 83 1.49 -16.23 17.56
C GLY A 83 0.44 -15.15 17.85
N MET A 84 0.80 -14.12 18.61
CA MET A 84 -0.03 -12.94 18.85
C MET A 84 0.59 -11.69 18.23
N SER A 85 -0.24 -10.69 17.95
CA SER A 85 0.17 -9.41 17.40
C SER A 85 -0.34 -8.29 18.31
N ASN A 86 0.53 -7.33 18.62
CA ASN A 86 0.15 -6.14 19.37
C ASN A 86 -0.36 -5.00 18.46
N VAL A 87 -0.57 -5.28 17.16
CA VAL A 87 -0.98 -4.28 16.18
C VAL A 87 -2.50 -4.09 16.21
N VAL A 88 -2.94 -2.88 16.52
CA VAL A 88 -4.38 -2.53 16.66
C VAL A 88 -5.02 -2.12 15.33
N GLY A 89 -4.21 -1.69 14.36
CA GLY A 89 -4.67 -1.10 13.12
C GLY A 89 -3.54 -0.89 12.12
N GLY A 90 -3.90 -0.41 10.94
CA GLY A 90 -2.98 -0.20 9.84
C GLY A 90 -3.68 0.48 8.67
N HIS A 91 -3.05 0.41 7.51
CA HIS A 91 -3.56 1.02 6.29
C HIS A 91 -4.30 -0.02 5.47
N PHE A 92 -5.62 0.09 5.44
CA PHE A 92 -6.49 -0.82 4.70
C PHE A 92 -7.17 -0.10 3.56
N ILE A 93 -7.25 -0.77 2.41
CA ILE A 93 -8.15 -0.37 1.33
C ILE A 93 -9.57 -0.61 1.82
N GLN A 94 -10.42 0.40 1.68
CA GLN A 94 -11.81 0.34 2.16
C GLN A 94 -12.74 -0.39 1.19
N ASP A 95 -12.38 -0.43 -0.09
CA ASP A 95 -13.06 -1.27 -1.06
C ASP A 95 -12.90 -2.75 -0.68
N ASP A 96 -13.93 -3.54 -0.99
CA ASP A 96 -13.86 -4.98 -0.85
C ASP A 96 -12.85 -5.56 -1.85
N VAL A 97 -11.70 -5.97 -1.33
CA VAL A 97 -10.61 -6.56 -2.12
C VAL A 97 -10.98 -7.90 -2.76
N SER A 98 -12.08 -8.51 -2.32
CA SER A 98 -12.62 -9.76 -2.88
C SER A 98 -13.43 -9.54 -4.15
N LYS A 99 -13.80 -8.29 -4.45
CA LYS A 99 -14.55 -7.95 -5.67
C LYS A 99 -13.60 -7.87 -6.85
N PHE A 100 -13.92 -8.66 -7.87
CA PHE A 100 -13.24 -8.66 -9.15
C PHE A 100 -14.27 -8.81 -10.27
N ASP A 101 -14.16 -7.99 -11.32
CA ASP A 101 -15.06 -8.05 -12.48
C ASP A 101 -14.57 -9.14 -13.45
N ALA A 102 -14.92 -10.40 -13.15
CA ALA A 102 -14.50 -11.54 -13.94
C ALA A 102 -15.03 -11.46 -15.39
N SER A 103 -16.24 -10.97 -15.59
CA SER A 103 -16.86 -10.87 -16.91
C SER A 103 -16.15 -9.88 -17.82
N PHE A 104 -15.69 -8.74 -17.28
CA PHE A 104 -14.89 -7.77 -18.03
C PHE A 104 -13.59 -8.38 -18.59
N PHE A 105 -12.93 -9.26 -17.82
CA PHE A 105 -11.69 -9.93 -18.24
C PHE A 105 -11.91 -11.29 -18.93
N ASN A 106 -13.15 -11.65 -19.25
CA ASN A 106 -13.52 -12.96 -19.80
C ASN A 106 -13.05 -14.15 -18.92
N PHE A 107 -13.01 -13.96 -17.60
CA PHE A 107 -12.72 -15.02 -16.63
C PHE A 107 -14.00 -15.73 -16.19
N THR A 108 -13.91 -17.04 -15.99
CA THR A 108 -14.97 -17.81 -15.33
C THR A 108 -14.90 -17.61 -13.82
N ALA A 109 -16.02 -17.82 -13.13
CA ALA A 109 -16.07 -17.70 -11.66
C ALA A 109 -15.07 -18.65 -10.97
N GLU A 110 -14.82 -19.82 -11.54
CA GLU A 110 -13.87 -20.80 -11.02
C GLU A 110 -12.43 -20.29 -11.06
N ILE A 111 -12.00 -19.72 -12.19
CA ILE A 111 -10.65 -19.16 -12.33
C ILE A 111 -10.48 -17.88 -11.50
N ALA A 112 -11.54 -17.06 -11.39
CA ALA A 112 -11.54 -15.86 -10.57
C ALA A 112 -11.37 -16.18 -9.08
N ASN A 113 -11.97 -17.28 -8.58
CA ASN A 113 -11.87 -17.67 -7.18
C ASN A 113 -10.50 -18.24 -6.77
N VAL A 114 -9.77 -18.83 -7.73
CA VAL A 114 -8.45 -19.42 -7.47
C VAL A 114 -7.31 -18.42 -7.72
N SER A 115 -7.57 -17.38 -8.52
CA SER A 115 -6.60 -16.31 -8.78
C SER A 115 -6.35 -15.50 -7.52
N GLN A 116 -5.08 -15.36 -7.13
CA GLN A 116 -4.70 -14.63 -5.92
C GLN A 116 -4.99 -13.12 -6.08
N TYR A 117 -5.37 -12.46 -4.98
CA TYR A 117 -5.75 -11.04 -4.94
C TYR A 117 -4.78 -10.10 -5.69
N LEU A 118 -3.48 -10.40 -5.70
CA LEU A 118 -2.47 -9.58 -6.38
C LEU A 118 -2.56 -9.64 -7.91
N SER A 119 -2.86 -10.81 -8.51
CA SER A 119 -2.92 -10.95 -9.97
C SER A 119 -4.14 -10.25 -10.57
N CYS A 120 -5.27 -10.25 -9.85
CA CYS A 120 -6.50 -9.59 -10.27
C CYS A 120 -6.41 -8.05 -10.22
N GLN A 121 -5.71 -7.49 -9.23
CA GLN A 121 -5.54 -6.03 -9.12
C GLN A 121 -4.62 -5.47 -10.21
N VAL A 122 -3.54 -6.18 -10.55
CA VAL A 122 -2.63 -5.75 -11.64
C VAL A 122 -3.36 -5.74 -12.98
N LEU A 123 -4.22 -6.74 -13.24
CA LEU A 123 -5.00 -6.79 -14.48
C LEU A 123 -5.94 -5.57 -14.61
N LEU A 124 -6.56 -5.13 -13.50
CA LEU A 124 -7.38 -3.91 -13.49
C LEU A 124 -6.61 -2.63 -13.81
N MET A 125 -5.32 -2.57 -13.45
CA MET A 125 -4.47 -1.39 -13.68
C MET A 125 -3.91 -1.31 -15.10
N ILE A 126 -3.90 -2.41 -15.86
CA ILE A 126 -3.36 -2.44 -17.23
C ILE A 126 -4.44 -2.08 -18.27
N TYR A 127 -5.72 -2.27 -17.93
CA TYR A 127 -6.85 -2.07 -18.84
C TYR A 127 -7.62 -0.74 -18.62
N PHE A 128 -7.08 0.17 -17.81
CA PHE A 128 -7.55 1.55 -17.65
C PHE A 128 -6.40 2.55 -17.78
#